data_AF-A0A1R0H7E1-F1
#
_entry.id   AF-A0A1R0H7E1-F1
#
_cell.length_a   1.000
_cell.length_b   1.000
_cell.length_c   1.000
_cell.angle_alpha   90.00
_cell.angle_beta   90.00
_cell.angle_gamma   90.00
#
_symmetry.space_group_name_H-M   'P 1'
#
loop_
_entity.id
_entity.type
_entity.pdbx_description
1 polymer ?
#
loop_
_entity_poly.entity_id
_entity_poly.type
_entity_poly.pdbx_seq_one_letter_code
_entity_poly.pdbx_strand_id
1 'polypeptide(L)'
;MILNQVKNSLSSLEAEAINVEQGLRLGDLLAPILYNLAIEPLLTALRNRVSGIKVVGESLKKISYADDILLSKHEKITSKLL
;
A
#
# COMPACT_ATOMS: atom_id res chain seq x y z
N MET A 1 -46.86 -13.26 4.46
CA MET A 1 -46.44 -14.24 5.49
C MET A 1 -44.96 -14.63 5.36
N ILE A 2 -44.51 -15.12 4.19
CA ILE A 2 -43.12 -15.60 3.97
C ILE A 2 -42.06 -14.51 4.24
N LEU A 3 -42.29 -13.26 3.79
CA LEU A 3 -41.34 -12.16 3.99
C LEU A 3 -41.10 -11.81 5.46
N ASN A 4 -42.12 -11.88 6.32
CA ASN A 4 -41.96 -11.63 7.75
C ASN A 4 -41.22 -12.79 8.43
N GLN A 5 -41.42 -14.02 7.95
CA GLN A 5 -40.74 -15.19 8.50
C GLN A 5 -39.23 -15.19 8.18
N VAL A 6 -38.85 -14.83 6.95
CA VAL A 6 -37.44 -14.64 6.57
C VAL A 6 -36.78 -13.50 7.36
N LYS A 7 -37.48 -12.38 7.54
CA LYS A 7 -36.98 -11.23 8.31
C LYS A 7 -36.75 -11.58 9.79
N ASN A 8 -37.64 -12.39 10.37
CA ASN A 8 -37.50 -12.89 11.74
C ASN A 8 -36.38 -13.94 11.90
N SER A 9 -36.16 -14.78 10.87
CA SER A 9 -35.01 -15.70 10.83
C SER A 9 -33.67 -14.98 10.68
N LEU A 10 -33.64 -13.83 10.00
CA LEU A 10 -32.44 -12.99 9.88
C LEU A 10 -32.17 -12.16 11.13
N SER A 11 -33.21 -11.69 11.83
CA SER A 11 -33.05 -10.95 13.09
C SER A 11 -32.60 -11.82 14.26
N SER A 12 -32.71 -13.15 14.15
CA SER A 12 -32.22 -14.11 15.14
C SER A 12 -30.81 -14.63 14.85
N LEU A 13 -30.22 -14.24 13.71
CA LEU A 13 -28.81 -14.43 13.42
C LEU A 13 -28.06 -13.18 13.88
N GLU A 14 -27.77 -13.10 15.17
CA GLU A 14 -26.78 -12.14 15.67
C GLU A 14 -25.41 -12.56 15.13
N ALA A 15 -24.97 -11.89 14.06
CA ALA A 15 -23.62 -12.08 13.54
C ALA A 15 -22.64 -11.47 14.54
N GLU A 16 -21.71 -12.29 15.04
CA GLU A 16 -20.64 -11.81 15.90
C GLU A 16 -19.77 -10.80 15.15
N ALA A 17 -19.46 -9.68 15.80
CA ALA A 17 -18.60 -8.66 15.22
C ALA A 17 -17.17 -9.20 15.10
N ILE A 18 -16.67 -9.30 13.88
CA ILE A 18 -15.28 -9.68 13.63
C ILE A 18 -14.39 -8.46 13.83
N ASN A 19 -13.52 -8.52 14.83
CA ASN A 19 -12.51 -7.50 15.06
C ASN A 19 -11.36 -7.65 14.05
N VAL A 20 -11.05 -6.55 13.36
CA VAL A 20 -9.91 -6.48 12.45
C VAL A 20 -8.67 -6.11 13.26
N GLU A 21 -7.77 -7.08 13.46
CA GLU A 21 -6.56 -6.89 14.29
C GLU A 21 -5.36 -6.34 13.49
N GLN A 22 -5.40 -6.47 12.16
CA GLN A 22 -4.31 -6.03 11.29
C GLN A 22 -4.84 -5.47 9.97
N GLY A 23 -4.12 -4.48 9.44
CA GLY A 23 -4.44 -3.83 8.18
C GLY A 23 -5.36 -2.64 8.33
N LEU A 24 -5.83 -2.13 7.21
CA LEU A 24 -6.72 -0.98 7.13
C LEU A 24 -8.03 -1.40 6.47
N ARG A 25 -9.14 -0.83 6.92
CA ARG A 25 -10.45 -1.10 6.34
C ARG A 25 -10.53 -0.48 4.95
N LEU A 26 -10.88 -1.29 3.95
CA LEU A 26 -11.13 -0.80 2.59
C LEU A 26 -12.36 0.11 2.58
N GLY A 27 -12.30 1.20 1.82
CA GLY A 27 -13.36 2.19 1.74
C GLY A 27 -13.42 3.17 2.92
N ASP A 28 -12.53 3.03 3.92
CA ASP A 28 -12.35 4.03 4.95
C ASP A 28 -11.62 5.25 4.37
N LEU A 29 -12.16 6.44 4.61
CA LEU A 29 -11.61 7.70 4.10
C LEU A 29 -10.22 8.01 4.67
N LEU A 30 -9.89 7.51 5.86
CA LEU A 30 -8.60 7.72 6.52
C LEU A 30 -7.57 6.64 6.18
N ALA A 31 -8.00 5.47 5.71
CA ALA A 31 -7.10 4.38 5.38
C ALA A 31 -5.96 4.80 4.41
N PRO A 32 -6.20 5.59 3.33
CA PRO A 32 -5.12 5.97 2.42
C PRO A 32 -3.99 6.75 3.08
N ILE A 33 -4.32 7.71 3.97
CA ILE A 33 -3.30 8.53 4.63
C ILE A 33 -2.58 7.74 5.74
N LEU A 34 -3.30 6.88 6.45
CA LEU A 34 -2.71 6.00 7.47
C LEU A 34 -1.74 4.99 6.84
N TYR A 35 -2.08 4.45 5.66
CA TYR A 35 -1.18 3.59 4.90
C TYR A 35 0.12 4.32 4.55
N ASN A 36 0.01 5.52 3.96
CA ASN A 36 1.16 6.33 3.59
C ASN A 36 2.06 6.66 4.80
N LEU A 37 1.45 6.97 5.95
CA LEU A 37 2.19 7.22 7.19
C LEU A 37 2.94 5.97 7.67
N ALA A 38 2.30 4.81 7.61
CA ALA A 38 2.89 3.55 8.04
C ALA A 38 4.10 3.15 7.18
N ILE A 39 4.10 3.45 5.88
CA ILE A 39 5.22 3.14 4.97
C ILE A 39 6.34 4.20 4.95
N GLU A 40 6.13 5.39 5.51
CA GLU A 40 7.12 6.48 5.46
C GLU A 40 8.51 6.11 6.04
N PRO A 41 8.63 5.32 7.13
CA PRO A 41 9.93 4.87 7.61
C PRO A 41 10.71 4.07 6.55
N LEU A 42 10.03 3.19 5.80
CA LEU A 42 10.62 2.45 4.68
C LEU A 42 11.03 3.39 3.55
N LEU A 43 10.15 4.31 3.15
CA LEU A 43 10.43 5.30 2.11
C LEU A 43 11.63 6.19 2.46
N THR A 44 11.77 6.55 3.74
CA THR A 44 12.91 7.29 4.27
C THR A 44 14.19 6.48 4.23
N ALA A 45 14.16 5.21 4.64
CA ALA A 45 15.31 4.32 4.54
C ALA A 45 15.80 4.17 3.09
N LEU A 46 14.87 4.02 2.13
CA LEU A 46 15.18 3.89 0.71
C LEU A 46 15.82 5.16 0.14
N ARG A 47 15.30 6.35 0.50
CA ARG A 47 15.85 7.66 0.09
C ARG A 47 17.33 7.84 0.47
N ASN A 48 17.73 7.26 1.60
CA ASN A 48 19.10 7.36 2.12
C ASN A 48 20.04 6.25 1.59
N ARG A 49 19.50 5.11 1.14
CA ARG A 49 20.30 3.95 0.70
C ARG A 49 20.43 3.79 -0.80
N VAL A 50 19.55 4.41 -1.59
CA VAL A 50 19.50 4.27 -3.05
C VAL A 50 20.20 5.44 -3.74
N SER A 51 21.08 5.12 -4.69
CA SER A 51 21.84 6.12 -5.47
C SER A 51 21.00 6.82 -6.54
N GLY A 52 19.95 6.16 -7.06
CA GLY A 52 19.11 6.69 -8.12
C GLY A 52 19.80 6.69 -9.48
N ILE A 53 19.10 7.24 -10.48
CA ILE A 53 19.64 7.57 -11.82
C ILE A 53 19.58 9.09 -12.01
N LYS A 54 20.42 9.64 -12.87
CA LYS A 54 20.34 11.07 -13.23
C LYS A 54 19.32 11.29 -14.35
N VAL A 55 18.34 12.14 -14.11
CA VAL A 55 17.32 12.56 -15.08
C VAL A 55 17.25 14.09 -15.05
N VAL A 56 17.55 14.75 -16.18
CA VAL A 56 17.51 16.22 -16.31
C VAL A 56 18.30 16.94 -15.19
N GLY A 57 19.46 16.39 -14.81
CA GLY A 57 20.33 16.97 -13.77
C GLY A 57 19.96 16.62 -12.33
N GLU A 58 18.76 16.06 -12.09
CA GLU A 58 18.32 15.60 -10.77
C GLU A 58 18.51 14.09 -10.58
N SER A 59 18.58 13.65 -9.31
CA SER A 59 18.67 12.23 -8.96
C SER A 59 17.27 11.67 -8.71
N LEU A 60 16.74 10.95 -9.70
CA LEU A 60 15.53 10.15 -9.50
C LEU A 60 15.94 8.90 -8.74
N LYS A 61 15.52 8.76 -7.47
CA LYS A 61 15.83 7.61 -6.61
C LYS A 61 14.68 6.62 -6.44
N LYS A 62 13.47 7.17 -6.26
CA LYS A 62 12.25 6.40 -6.07
C LYS A 62 11.05 7.15 -6.59
N ILE A 63 10.05 6.41 -7.04
CA ILE A 63 8.67 6.87 -7.25
C ILE A 63 7.80 5.95 -6.42
N SER A 64 6.86 6.50 -5.66
CA SER A 64 5.95 5.70 -4.82
C SER A 64 4.52 6.21 -4.99
N TYR A 65 3.59 5.30 -5.17
CA TYR A 65 2.16 5.59 -5.31
C TYR A 65 1.36 4.46 -4.65
N ALA A 66 0.55 4.79 -3.65
CA ALA A 66 -0.12 3.79 -2.82
C ALA A 66 0.86 2.69 -2.37
N ASP A 67 0.62 1.44 -2.72
CA ASP A 67 1.44 0.27 -2.44
C ASP A 67 2.60 0.03 -3.42
N ASP A 68 2.60 0.69 -4.57
CA ASP A 68 3.65 0.57 -5.56
C ASP A 68 4.88 1.44 -5.24
N ILE A 69 6.06 0.83 -5.27
CA ILE A 69 7.35 1.52 -5.11
C ILE A 69 8.29 1.12 -6.25
N LEU A 70 8.63 2.09 -7.10
CA LEU A 70 9.67 1.96 -8.11
C LEU A 70 10.98 2.51 -7.54
N LEU A 71 12.05 1.71 -7.65
CA LEU A 71 13.41 2.11 -7.29
C LEU A 71 14.28 2.18 -8.53
N SER A 72 15.10 3.22 -8.59
CA SER A 72 16.08 3.40 -9.65
C SER A 72 17.48 3.23 -9.08
N LYS A 73 18.32 2.52 -9.83
CA LYS A 73 19.72 2.31 -9.46
C LYS A 73 20.57 2.68 -10.67
N HIS A 74 21.55 3.54 -10.46
CA HIS A 74 22.59 3.74 -11.45
C HIS A 74 23.49 2.51 -11.48
N GLU A 75 23.32 1.70 -12.50
CA GLU A 75 24.24 0.62 -12.85
C GLU A 75 25.09 1.09 -14.02
N LYS A 76 26.42 0.97 -13.90
CA LYS A 76 27.28 1.07 -15.08
C LYS A 76 26.92 -0.14 -15.93
N ILE A 77 26.40 0.09 -17.14
CA ILE A 77 26.34 -0.97 -18.15
C ILE A 77 27.78 -1.37 -18.39
N THR A 78 28.21 -2.42 -17.71
CA THR A 78 29.46 -3.08 -18.07
C THR A 78 29.09 -3.80 -19.34
N SER A 79 29.51 -3.25 -20.48
CA SER A 79 29.47 -3.92 -21.75
C SER A 79 30.18 -5.26 -21.59
N LYS A 80 29.43 -6.32 -21.28
CA LYS A 80 29.69 -7.64 -21.84
C LYS A 80 29.40 -7.52 -23.34
N LEU A 81 30.32 -6.85 -24.03
CA LEU A 81 30.51 -7.02 -25.45
C LEU A 81 31.33 -8.30 -25.60
N LEU A 82 30.86 -9.17 -26.50
CA LEU A 82 31.37 -10.48 -26.88
C LEU A 82 30.79 -11.66 -26.09
#